data_AF-L0JH28-F1
#
_entry.id   AF-L0JH28-F1
#
_cell.length_a   1.000
_cell.length_b   1.000
_cell.length_c   1.000
_cell.angle_alpha   90.00
_cell.angle_beta   90.00
_cell.angle_gamma   90.00
#
_symmetry.space_group_name_H-M   'P 1'
#
loop_
_entity.id
_entity.type
_entity.pdbx_description
1 polymer ?
#
loop_
_entity_poly.entity_id
_entity_poly.type
_entity_poly.pdbx_seq_one_letter_code
_entity_poly.pdbx_strand_id
1 'polypeptide(L)'
;MASIRTYSLIYVALLLLATGKFVFFHFPDIFTYEMAIIGTMILAAIKVSLIAGYFQHLKDEPRSITYMMLTAAFMVVLLTLAAGYSIQ
;
A
#
# COMPACT_ATOMS: atom_id res chain seq x y z
N MET A 1 -11.63 -9.77 -17.28
CA MET A 1 -10.90 -9.19 -18.44
C MET A 1 -10.46 -7.78 -18.08
N ALA A 2 -9.20 -7.44 -18.36
CA ALA A 2 -8.68 -6.10 -18.12
C ALA A 2 -9.33 -5.09 -19.07
N SER A 3 -9.95 -4.04 -18.51
CA SER A 3 -10.56 -2.95 -19.28
C SER A 3 -9.70 -1.70 -19.15
N ILE A 4 -9.38 -1.07 -20.28
CA ILE A 4 -8.61 0.18 -20.32
C ILE A 4 -9.24 1.26 -19.42
N ARG A 5 -10.57 1.32 -19.36
CA ARG A 5 -11.31 2.26 -18.50
C ARG A 5 -11.06 1.99 -17.02
N THR A 6 -11.11 0.73 -16.59
CA THR A 6 -10.87 0.37 -15.18
C THR A 6 -9.44 0.65 -14.77
N TYR A 7 -8.46 0.25 -15.60
CA TYR A 7 -7.05 0.43 -15.27
C TYR A 7 -6.61 1.90 -15.33
N SER A 8 -7.18 2.70 -16.23
CA SER A 8 -6.94 4.15 -16.24
C SER A 8 -7.51 4.84 -15.00
N LEU A 9 -8.73 4.49 -14.55
CA LEU A 9 -9.29 5.02 -13.31
C LEU A 9 -8.43 4.66 -12.09
N ILE A 10 -7.96 3.42 -12.00
CA ILE A 10 -7.11 2.99 -10.90
C ILE A 10 -5.75 3.69 -10.98
N TYR A 11 -5.18 3.87 -12.18
CA TYR A 11 -3.95 4.63 -12.36
C TYR A 11 -4.08 6.06 -11.81
N VAL A 12 -5.17 6.76 -12.12
CA VAL A 12 -5.45 8.09 -11.56
C VAL A 12 -5.57 8.04 -10.04
N ALA A 13 -6.28 7.04 -9.50
CA ALA A 13 -6.37 6.86 -8.04
C ALA A 13 -4.98 6.62 -7.41
N LEU A 14 -4.11 5.82 -8.03
CA LEU A 14 -2.75 5.58 -7.55
C LEU A 14 -1.91 6.87 -7.56
N LEU A 15 -2.10 7.73 -8.56
CA LEU A 15 -1.44 9.03 -8.66
C LEU A 15 -1.91 9.96 -7.54
N LEU A 16 -3.22 10.04 -7.30
CA LEU A 16 -3.80 10.81 -6.20
C LEU A 16 -3.34 10.31 -4.83
N LEU A 17 -3.28 8.99 -4.60
CA LEU A 17 -2.78 8.40 -3.35
C LEU A 17 -1.29 8.67 -3.15
N ALA A 18 -0.51 8.74 -4.22
CA ALA A 18 0.91 9.05 -4.15
C ALA A 18 1.15 10.52 -3.82
N THR A 19 0.55 11.43 -4.60
CA THR A 19 0.69 12.88 -4.42
C THR A 19 0.02 13.36 -3.15
N GLY A 20 -1.12 12.77 -2.77
CA GLY A 20 -1.87 13.14 -1.57
C GLY A 20 -1.09 13.02 -0.27
N LYS A 21 -0.05 12.17 -0.22
CA LYS A 21 0.86 12.08 0.94
C LYS A 21 1.56 13.40 1.26
N PHE A 22 1.79 14.23 0.24
CA PHE A 22 2.40 15.55 0.42
C PHE A 22 1.57 16.44 1.36
N VAL A 23 0.24 16.33 1.29
CA VAL A 23 -0.69 17.12 2.13
C VAL A 23 -0.39 16.92 3.61
N PHE A 24 -0.09 15.69 4.03
CA PHE A 24 0.16 15.39 5.44
C PHE A 24 1.40 16.09 6.00
N PHE A 25 2.45 16.28 5.20
CA PHE A 25 3.70 16.89 5.66
C PHE A 25 3.81 18.39 5.35
N HIS A 26 2.99 18.88 4.41
CA HIS A 26 3.01 20.29 4.01
C HIS A 26 2.20 21.20 4.94
N PHE A 27 1.20 20.66 5.65
CA PHE A 27 0.31 21.41 6.53
C PHE A 27 0.49 21.01 8.01
N PRO A 28 1.61 21.41 8.66
CA PRO A 28 1.90 21.04 10.04
C PRO A 28 0.92 21.64 11.05
N ASP A 29 0.23 22.72 10.71
CA ASP A 29 -0.81 23.33 11.56
C ASP A 29 -2.08 22.48 11.64
N ILE A 30 -2.30 21.59 10.66
CA ILE A 30 -3.47 20.70 10.56
C ILE A 30 -3.11 19.28 10.99
N PHE A 31 -1.93 18.80 10.59
CA PHE A 31 -1.48 17.42 10.85
C PHE A 31 -0.24 17.42 11.73
N THR A 32 -0.32 16.75 12.87
CA THR A 32 0.88 16.46 13.67
C THR A 32 1.79 15.49 12.92
N TYR A 33 3.07 15.45 13.27
CA TYR A 33 4.03 14.55 12.65
C TYR A 33 3.60 13.07 12.73
N GLU A 34 3.07 12.65 13.88
CA GLU A 34 2.55 11.29 14.07
C GLU A 34 1.34 11.00 13.16
N MET A 35 0.40 11.95 13.06
CA MET A 35 -0.74 11.84 12.14
C MET A 35 -0.27 11.76 10.70
N ALA A 36 0.77 12.52 10.32
CA ALA A 36 1.30 12.52 8.98
C ALA A 36 1.95 11.17 8.60
N ILE A 37 2.69 10.57 9.54
CA ILE A 37 3.23 9.20 9.39
C ILE A 37 2.09 8.20 9.22
N ILE A 38 1.12 8.19 10.14
CA ILE A 38 0.02 7.23 10.12
C ILE A 38 -0.79 7.35 8.83
N GLY A 39 -1.16 8.58 8.44
CA GLY A 39 -1.86 8.86 7.18
C GLY A 39 -1.07 8.36 5.96
N THR A 40 0.24 8.59 5.96
CA THR A 40 1.13 8.12 4.89
C THR A 40 1.16 6.59 4.78
N MET A 41 1.20 5.89 5.92
CA MET A 41 1.19 4.43 5.97
C MET A 41 -0.16 3.87 5.49
N ILE A 42 -1.28 4.50 5.85
CA ILE A 42 -2.62 4.12 5.36
C ILE A 42 -2.70 4.28 3.84
N LEU A 43 -2.30 5.44 3.30
CA LEU A 43 -2.30 5.64 1.83
C LEU A 43 -1.34 4.69 1.12
N ALA A 44 -0.21 4.32 1.75
CA ALA A 44 0.70 3.32 1.22
C ALA A 44 0.05 1.93 1.13
N ALA A 45 -0.64 1.50 2.19
CA ALA A 45 -1.31 0.20 2.23
C ALA A 45 -2.39 0.10 1.12
N ILE A 46 -3.25 1.13 1.01
CA ILE A 46 -4.29 1.18 -0.04
C ILE A 46 -3.64 1.10 -1.44
N LYS A 47 -2.58 1.87 -1.67
CA LYS A 47 -1.87 1.90 -2.95
C LYS A 47 -1.30 0.52 -3.30
N VAL A 48 -0.63 -0.15 -2.37
CA VAL A 48 -0.07 -1.49 -2.61
C VAL A 48 -1.17 -2.51 -2.88
N SER A 49 -2.30 -2.46 -2.15
CA SER A 49 -3.44 -3.35 -2.40
C SER A 49 -4.05 -3.16 -3.79
N LEU A 50 -4.18 -1.92 -4.26
CA LEU A 50 -4.65 -1.62 -5.61
C LEU A 50 -3.68 -2.12 -6.69
N ILE A 51 -2.38 -1.96 -6.47
CA ILE A 51 -1.35 -2.48 -7.38
C ILE A 51 -1.39 -4.01 -7.43
N ALA A 52 -1.38 -4.68 -6.28
CA ALA A 52 -1.39 -6.12 -6.20
C ALA A 52 -2.68 -6.70 -6.84
N GLY A 53 -3.83 -6.15 -6.46
CA GLY A 53 -5.13 -6.62 -6.94
C GLY A 53 -5.32 -6.43 -8.45
N TYR A 54 -4.96 -5.27 -8.99
CA TYR A 54 -5.24 -4.93 -10.39
C TYR A 54 -4.01 -5.01 -11.29
N PHE A 55 -2.90 -4.35 -10.97
CA PHE A 55 -1.74 -4.32 -11.87
C PHE A 55 -0.91 -5.62 -11.84
N GLN A 56 -0.88 -6.34 -10.72
CA GLN A 56 -0.30 -7.68 -10.62
C GLN A 56 -1.34 -8.79 -10.83
N HIS A 57 -2.59 -8.44 -11.14
CA HIS A 57 -3.69 -9.37 -11.42
C HIS A 57 -4.00 -10.37 -10.29
N LEU A 58 -3.58 -10.11 -9.04
CA LEU A 58 -3.81 -11.03 -7.91
C LEU A 58 -5.29 -11.35 -7.69
N LYS A 59 -6.19 -10.42 -8.04
CA LYS A 59 -7.63 -10.63 -7.91
C LYS A 59 -8.19 -11.70 -8.85
N ASP A 60 -7.51 -11.94 -9.97
CA ASP A 60 -7.94 -12.85 -11.04
C ASP A 60 -7.33 -14.25 -10.84
N GLU A 61 -6.38 -14.38 -9.90
CA GLU A 61 -5.72 -15.62 -9.51
C GLU A 61 -6.60 -16.48 -8.58
N PRO A 62 -6.35 -17.80 -8.47
CA PRO A 62 -7.04 -18.64 -7.52
C PRO A 62 -6.75 -18.21 -6.07
N ARG A 63 -7.72 -18.45 -5.17
CA ARG A 63 -7.65 -18.03 -3.77
C ARG A 63 -6.41 -18.53 -3.03
N SER A 64 -5.87 -19.68 -3.42
CA SER A 64 -4.60 -20.22 -2.89
C SER A 64 -3.44 -19.25 -3.07
N ILE A 65 -3.35 -18.57 -4.22
CA ILE A 65 -2.31 -17.57 -4.50
C ILE A 65 -2.52 -16.32 -3.64
N THR A 66 -3.76 -15.89 -3.46
CA THR A 66 -4.07 -14.76 -2.54
C THR A 66 -3.63 -15.08 -1.11
N TYR A 67 -3.92 -16.29 -0.59
CA TYR A 67 -3.50 -16.69 0.75
C TYR A 67 -1.98 -16.84 0.86
N MET A 68 -1.32 -17.35 -0.18
CA MET A 68 0.13 -17.41 -0.24
C MET A 68 0.74 -16.01 -0.16
N MET A 69 0.24 -15.06 -0.96
CA MET A 69 0.73 -13.67 -0.96
C MET A 69 0.49 -12.96 0.38
N LEU A 70 -0.66 -13.17 1.02
CA LEU A 70 -0.94 -12.63 2.35
C LEU A 70 0.02 -13.21 3.40
N THR A 71 0.27 -14.53 3.35
CA THR A 71 1.22 -15.19 4.25
C THR A 71 2.63 -14.65 4.03
N ALA A 72 3.06 -14.49 2.77
CA ALA A 72 4.36 -13.93 2.44
C ALA A 72 4.51 -12.48 2.96
N ALA A 73 3.50 -11.63 2.75
CA ALA A 73 3.51 -10.26 3.26
C ALA A 73 3.58 -10.23 4.80
N PHE A 74 2.83 -11.09 5.48
CA PHE A 74 2.90 -11.23 6.93
C PHE A 74 4.30 -11.65 7.41
N MET A 75 4.92 -12.63 6.75
CA MET A 75 6.26 -13.10 7.10
C MET A 75 7.32 -12.01 6.88
N VAL A 76 7.20 -11.19 5.82
CA VAL A 76 8.10 -10.04 5.61
C VAL A 76 8.00 -9.03 6.76
N VAL A 77 6.79 -8.76 7.25
CA VAL A 77 6.60 -7.89 8.42
C VAL A 77 7.27 -8.50 9.65
N LEU A 78 7.06 -9.79 9.93
CA LEU A 78 7.72 -10.46 11.06
C LEU A 78 9.24 -10.42 10.95
N LEU A 79 9.79 -10.67 9.76
CA LEU A 79 11.23 -10.59 9.51
C LEU A 79 11.77 -9.17 9.76
N THR A 80 11.05 -8.14 9.29
CA THR A 80 11.44 -6.74 9.48
C THR A 80 11.46 -6.37 10.96
N LEU A 81 10.46 -6.82 11.73
CA LEU A 81 10.40 -6.60 13.18
C LEU A 81 11.55 -7.33 13.89
N ALA A 82 11.79 -8.60 13.55
CA ALA A 82 12.86 -9.40 14.13
C ALA A 82 14.25 -8.80 13.83
N ALA A 83 14.48 -8.33 12.60
CA ALA A 83 15.71 -7.65 12.22
C ALA A 83 15.93 -6.35 13.01
N GLY A 84 14.86 -5.63 13.35
CA GLY A 84 14.93 -4.45 14.20
C GLY A 84 15.50 -4.73 15.60
N TYR A 85 15.23 -5.90 16.19
CA TYR A 85 15.80 -6.31 17.47
C TYR A 85 17.23 -6.87 17.36
N SER A 86 17.65 -7.33 16.18
CA SER A 86 18.97 -7.93 15.96
C SER A 86 20.11 -6.91 15.84
N ILE A 87 19.79 -5.63 15.61
CA ILE A 87 20.78 -4.56 15.37
C ILE A 87 21.17 -3.84 16.67
N GLN A 88 20.43 -4.07 17.76
CA GLN A 88 20.76 -3.63 19.13
C GLN A 88 21.69 -4.64 19.79
#